data_AF-A0A6N7D956-F1
#
_entry.id   AF-A0A6N7D956-F1
#
_cell.length_a   1.000
_cell.length_b   1.000
_cell.length_c   1.000
_cell.angle_alpha   90.00
_cell.angle_beta   90.00
_cell.angle_gamma   90.00
#
_symmetry.space_group_name_H-M   'P 1'
#
loop_
_entity.id
_entity.type
_entity.pdbx_description
1 polymer ?
#
loop_
_entity_poly.entity_id
_entity_poly.type
_entity_poly.pdbx_seq_one_letter_code
_entity_poly.pdbx_strand_id
1 'polypeptide(L)'
;MAVPAGRKLLAFFDVSPAYKRVKHLLREAAERHAIDYELLQAVVATESGFDGGVVSPKGAIGLMQVMPATAQRWGVYSDRAASVEKKLADPGTNIGAGARYLRHLLDLFPGCIELALAAYNAGEGAVQRAGNRVPDYRETQNYVKTVLQLYDQLKPPLGATRPRAAAASRVRVELDGPAADVAPAPAYPIERD
;
A
#
# COMPACT_ATOMS: atom_id res chain seq x y z
N MET A 1 12.35 12.34 -32.31
CA MET A 1 12.95 11.46 -31.29
C MET A 1 11.82 10.74 -30.55
N ALA A 2 11.83 9.41 -30.52
CA ALA A 2 10.83 8.63 -29.79
C ALA A 2 11.07 8.76 -28.28
N VAL A 3 10.07 9.21 -27.54
CA VAL A 3 10.10 9.20 -26.08
C VAL A 3 10.04 7.73 -25.62
N PRO A 4 10.96 7.25 -24.75
CA PRO A 4 10.90 5.86 -24.26
C PRO A 4 9.55 5.61 -23.57
N ALA A 5 8.97 4.43 -23.80
CA ALA A 5 7.58 4.11 -23.42
C ALA A 5 7.25 4.38 -21.94
N GLY A 6 8.18 4.10 -21.02
CA GLY A 6 8.00 4.40 -19.59
C GLY A 6 7.83 5.89 -19.27
N ARG A 7 8.42 6.79 -20.06
CA ARG A 7 8.24 8.24 -19.90
C ARG A 7 6.84 8.72 -20.30
N LYS A 8 6.14 8.02 -21.20
CA LYS A 8 4.76 8.37 -21.61
C LYS A 8 3.73 7.90 -20.57
N LEU A 9 3.93 6.73 -19.97
CA LEU A 9 3.04 6.19 -18.95
C LEU A 9 3.16 6.97 -17.63
N LEU A 10 4.40 7.28 -17.21
CA LEU A 10 4.65 8.17 -16.07
C LEU A 10 4.05 9.56 -16.31
N ALA A 11 4.20 10.12 -17.51
CA ALA A 11 3.57 11.39 -17.87
C ALA A 11 2.04 11.30 -17.80
N PHE A 12 1.42 10.20 -18.25
CA PHE A 12 -0.03 9.98 -18.16
C PHE A 12 -0.53 9.92 -16.71
N PHE A 13 0.21 9.27 -15.80
CA PHE A 13 -0.12 9.29 -14.38
C PHE A 13 0.07 10.68 -13.78
N ASP A 14 1.15 11.39 -14.12
CA ASP A 14 1.43 12.72 -13.59
C ASP A 14 0.47 13.81 -14.10
N VAL A 15 -0.26 13.61 -15.20
CA VAL A 15 -1.40 14.46 -15.56
C VAL A 15 -2.75 13.98 -15.01
N SER A 16 -2.89 12.72 -14.60
CA SER A 16 -4.15 12.18 -14.08
C SER A 16 -4.55 12.80 -12.73
N PRO A 17 -5.69 13.55 -12.66
CA PRO A 17 -6.19 14.05 -11.39
C PRO A 17 -6.56 12.94 -10.41
N ALA A 18 -7.01 11.78 -10.93
CA ALA A 18 -7.36 10.63 -10.11
C ALA A 18 -6.15 10.08 -9.36
N TYR A 19 -5.04 9.88 -10.06
CA TYR A 19 -3.79 9.46 -9.44
C TYR A 19 -3.28 10.48 -8.42
N LYS A 20 -3.29 11.78 -8.73
CA LYS A 20 -2.82 12.83 -7.81
C LYS A 20 -3.54 12.81 -6.46
N ARG A 21 -4.85 12.53 -6.45
CA ARG A 21 -5.64 12.45 -5.22
C ARG A 21 -5.21 11.31 -4.29
N VAL A 22 -4.76 10.19 -4.86
CA VAL A 22 -4.43 8.98 -4.08
C VAL A 22 -2.93 8.74 -3.93
N LYS A 23 -2.08 9.53 -4.62
CA LYS A 23 -0.62 9.38 -4.64
C LYS A 23 0.00 9.29 -3.24
N HIS A 24 -0.47 10.11 -2.30
CA HIS A 24 0.03 10.12 -0.92
C HIS A 24 -0.35 8.84 -0.16
N LEU A 25 -1.60 8.37 -0.30
CA LEU A 25 -2.07 7.10 0.28
C LEU A 25 -1.27 5.91 -0.26
N LEU A 26 -0.96 5.89 -1.55
CA LEU A 26 -0.13 4.84 -2.15
C LEU A 26 1.29 4.84 -1.59
N ARG A 27 1.89 6.02 -1.36
CA ARG A 27 3.24 6.11 -0.76
C ARG A 27 3.22 5.60 0.67
N GLU A 28 2.27 6.07 1.46
CA GLU A 28 2.11 5.65 2.86
C GLU A 28 1.90 4.13 2.96
N ALA A 29 1.05 3.55 2.11
CA ALA A 29 0.78 2.11 2.11
C ALA A 29 2.00 1.30 1.65
N ALA A 30 2.69 1.74 0.61
CA ALA A 30 3.92 1.10 0.13
C ALA A 30 5.00 1.06 1.22
N GLU A 31 5.20 2.18 1.92
CA GLU A 31 6.15 2.27 3.04
C GLU A 31 5.71 1.40 4.22
N ARG A 32 4.45 1.52 4.66
CA ARG A 32 3.90 0.76 5.80
C ARG A 32 3.98 -0.75 5.60
N HIS A 33 3.76 -1.22 4.38
CA HIS A 33 3.69 -2.64 4.06
C HIS A 33 4.96 -3.17 3.40
N ALA A 34 6.04 -2.39 3.30
CA ALA A 34 7.28 -2.79 2.64
C ALA A 34 7.04 -3.38 1.23
N ILE A 35 6.28 -2.65 0.42
CA ILE A 35 6.01 -2.96 -0.99
C ILE A 35 6.68 -1.90 -1.83
N ASP A 36 7.32 -2.31 -2.93
CA ASP A 36 7.82 -1.36 -3.91
C ASP A 36 6.70 -0.45 -4.40
N TYR A 37 6.92 0.86 -4.30
CA TYR A 37 5.91 1.85 -4.67
C TYR A 37 5.43 1.67 -6.11
N GLU A 38 6.35 1.38 -7.02
CA GLU A 38 6.08 1.12 -8.44
C GLU A 38 5.23 -0.13 -8.66
N LEU A 39 5.42 -1.16 -7.83
CA LEU A 39 4.61 -2.39 -7.91
C LEU A 39 3.17 -2.10 -7.46
N LEU A 40 3.00 -1.39 -6.34
CA LEU A 40 1.69 -1.02 -5.84
C LEU A 40 0.96 -0.11 -6.84
N GLN A 41 1.68 0.83 -7.46
CA GLN A 41 1.16 1.65 -8.55
C GLN A 41 0.71 0.82 -9.76
N ALA A 42 1.52 -0.15 -10.18
CA ALA A 42 1.20 -1.03 -11.31
C ALA A 42 -0.06 -1.88 -11.06
N VAL A 43 -0.22 -2.38 -9.82
CA VAL A 43 -1.43 -3.11 -9.40
C VAL A 43 -2.64 -2.20 -9.47
N VAL A 44 -2.64 -1.04 -8.81
CA VAL A 44 -3.79 -0.11 -8.81
C VAL A 44 -4.14 0.38 -10.21
N ALA A 45 -3.14 0.63 -11.05
CA ALA A 45 -3.34 1.01 -12.44
C ALA A 45 -4.05 -0.11 -13.23
N THR A 46 -3.67 -1.36 -13.01
CA THR A 46 -4.29 -2.53 -13.66
C THR A 46 -5.70 -2.79 -13.14
N GLU A 47 -5.92 -2.64 -11.84
CA GLU A 47 -7.20 -2.97 -11.19
C GLU A 47 -8.30 -1.97 -11.53
N SER A 48 -8.01 -0.67 -11.46
CA SER A 48 -9.05 0.35 -11.61
C SER A 48 -8.65 1.57 -12.43
N GLY A 49 -7.42 1.65 -12.91
CA GLY A 49 -6.91 2.87 -13.56
C GLY A 49 -6.93 4.09 -12.64
N PHE A 50 -6.83 3.88 -11.32
CA PHE A 50 -6.97 4.89 -10.26
C PHE A 50 -8.39 5.45 -10.06
N ASP A 51 -9.41 4.80 -10.62
CA ASP A 51 -10.80 5.12 -10.27
C ASP A 51 -11.20 4.40 -8.97
N GLY A 52 -11.55 5.17 -7.95
CA GLY A 52 -11.95 4.65 -6.63
C GLY A 52 -13.44 4.25 -6.55
N GLY A 53 -14.25 4.61 -7.56
CA GLY A 53 -15.68 4.30 -7.59
C GLY A 53 -16.02 2.96 -8.27
N VAL A 54 -15.01 2.23 -8.76
CA VAL A 54 -15.23 1.01 -9.56
C VAL A 54 -15.71 -0.14 -8.67
N VAL A 55 -16.77 -0.81 -9.11
CA VAL A 55 -17.21 -2.10 -8.59
C VAL A 55 -17.26 -3.09 -9.74
N SER A 56 -16.54 -4.21 -9.65
CA SER A 56 -16.55 -5.23 -10.70
C SER A 56 -17.85 -6.04 -10.70
N PRO A 57 -18.18 -6.75 -11.79
CA PRO A 57 -19.32 -7.68 -11.82
C PRO A 57 -19.25 -8.78 -10.76
N LYS A 58 -18.04 -9.13 -10.31
CA LYS A 58 -17.81 -10.13 -9.25
C LYS A 58 -17.92 -9.52 -7.84
N GLY A 59 -18.05 -8.19 -7.72
CA GLY A 59 -18.19 -7.48 -6.45
C GLY A 59 -16.88 -7.00 -5.82
N ALA A 60 -15.79 -6.96 -6.57
CA ALA A 60 -14.55 -6.32 -6.13
C ALA A 60 -14.71 -4.79 -6.14
N ILE A 61 -14.17 -4.08 -5.16
CA ILE A 61 -14.46 -2.66 -4.92
C ILE A 61 -13.17 -1.83 -4.95
N GLY A 62 -13.25 -0.65 -5.54
CA GLY A 62 -12.30 0.46 -5.37
C GLY A 62 -10.98 0.28 -6.11
N LEU A 63 -9.97 1.04 -5.65
CA LEU A 63 -8.68 1.23 -6.31
C LEU A 63 -7.88 -0.05 -6.51
N MET A 64 -7.92 -0.95 -5.54
CA MET A 64 -7.21 -2.22 -5.55
C MET A 64 -8.12 -3.41 -5.81
N GLN A 65 -9.38 -3.15 -6.22
CA GLN A 65 -10.41 -4.15 -6.52
C GLN A 65 -10.45 -5.28 -5.47
N VAL A 66 -10.61 -4.88 -4.21
CA VAL A 66 -10.63 -5.83 -3.09
C VAL A 66 -12.03 -6.41 -2.93
N MET A 67 -12.12 -7.74 -2.84
CA MET A 67 -13.35 -8.43 -2.49
C MET A 67 -13.72 -8.20 -1.01
N PRO A 68 -15.00 -7.98 -0.65
CA PRO A 68 -15.41 -7.79 0.75
C PRO A 68 -14.93 -8.89 1.70
N ALA A 69 -15.04 -10.16 1.29
CA ALA A 69 -14.55 -11.29 2.08
C ALA A 69 -13.01 -11.24 2.29
N THR A 70 -12.26 -10.80 1.29
CA THR A 70 -10.81 -10.58 1.42
C THR A 70 -10.52 -9.42 2.37
N ALA A 71 -11.25 -8.31 2.26
CA ALA A 71 -11.07 -7.16 3.14
C ALA A 71 -11.29 -7.51 4.63
N GLN A 72 -12.28 -8.36 4.92
CA GLN A 72 -12.52 -8.89 6.28
C GLN A 72 -11.33 -9.69 6.81
N ARG A 73 -10.71 -10.55 5.99
CA ARG A 73 -9.47 -11.27 6.39
C ARG A 73 -8.32 -10.30 6.71
N TRP A 74 -8.36 -9.10 6.13
CA TRP A 74 -7.32 -8.06 6.28
C TRP A 74 -7.72 -6.89 7.17
N GLY A 75 -8.72 -7.09 8.04
CA GLY A 75 -9.04 -6.18 9.14
C GLY A 75 -10.11 -5.12 8.84
N VAL A 76 -10.82 -5.22 7.71
CA VAL A 76 -11.97 -4.35 7.40
C VAL A 76 -13.26 -5.08 7.74
N TYR A 77 -13.83 -4.76 8.90
CA TYR A 77 -15.10 -5.33 9.36
C TYR A 77 -16.22 -4.29 9.30
N SER A 78 -17.46 -4.77 9.14
CA SER A 78 -18.63 -3.93 9.32
C SER A 78 -18.75 -3.47 10.78
N ASP A 79 -19.37 -2.32 10.98
CA ASP A 79 -19.75 -1.83 12.30
C ASP A 79 -21.08 -1.07 12.22
N ARG A 80 -21.46 -0.40 13.31
CA ARG A 80 -22.70 0.39 13.38
C ARG A 80 -22.76 1.54 12.37
N ALA A 81 -21.61 2.04 11.90
CA ALA A 81 -21.53 3.20 11.02
C ALA A 81 -21.52 2.81 9.53
N ALA A 82 -20.90 1.68 9.17
CA ALA A 82 -20.77 1.28 7.77
C ALA A 82 -20.58 -0.23 7.57
N SER A 83 -21.09 -0.73 6.43
CA SER A 83 -20.77 -2.06 5.91
C SER A 83 -19.32 -2.14 5.39
N VAL A 84 -18.83 -3.36 5.13
CA VAL A 84 -17.48 -3.57 4.56
C VAL A 84 -17.37 -2.91 3.20
N GLU A 85 -18.39 -3.05 2.35
CA GLU A 85 -18.45 -2.48 1.01
C GLU A 85 -18.37 -0.95 1.05
N LYS A 86 -19.14 -0.32 1.95
CA LYS A 86 -19.12 1.13 2.13
C LYS A 86 -17.76 1.62 2.61
N LYS A 87 -17.09 0.86 3.48
CA LYS A 87 -15.72 1.17 3.92
C LYS A 87 -14.70 0.98 2.78
N LEU A 88 -14.86 -0.05 1.95
CA LEU A 88 -13.99 -0.27 0.79
C LEU A 88 -14.12 0.78 -0.31
N ALA A 89 -15.19 1.58 -0.31
CA ALA A 89 -15.31 2.74 -1.20
C ALA A 89 -14.42 3.92 -0.77
N ASP A 90 -13.93 3.95 0.48
CA ASP A 90 -12.92 4.91 0.93
C ASP A 90 -11.53 4.53 0.37
N PRO A 91 -10.85 5.42 -0.37
CA PRO A 91 -9.53 5.15 -0.95
C PRO A 91 -8.47 4.67 0.04
N GLY A 92 -8.42 5.26 1.24
CA GLY A 92 -7.41 4.91 2.24
C GLY A 92 -7.61 3.50 2.78
N THR A 93 -8.86 3.17 3.11
CA THR A 93 -9.26 1.82 3.56
C THR A 93 -9.01 0.78 2.48
N ASN A 94 -9.38 1.08 1.23
CA ASN A 94 -9.20 0.19 0.09
C ASN A 94 -7.73 -0.13 -0.18
N ILE A 95 -6.90 0.92 -0.30
CA ILE A 95 -5.46 0.77 -0.52
C ILE A 95 -4.82 0.04 0.66
N GLY A 96 -5.18 0.38 1.90
CA GLY A 96 -4.63 -0.27 3.08
C GLY A 96 -4.94 -1.77 3.15
N ALA A 97 -6.18 -2.17 2.85
CA ALA A 97 -6.57 -3.57 2.83
C ALA A 97 -5.89 -4.34 1.67
N GLY A 98 -5.89 -3.76 0.46
CA GLY A 98 -5.25 -4.37 -0.71
C GLY A 98 -3.73 -4.48 -0.57
N ALA A 99 -3.06 -3.46 -0.02
CA ALA A 99 -1.62 -3.48 0.21
C ALA A 99 -1.25 -4.54 1.26
N ARG A 100 -2.03 -4.67 2.34
CA ARG A 100 -1.80 -5.73 3.33
C ARG A 100 -1.96 -7.13 2.72
N TYR A 101 -2.97 -7.33 1.88
CA TYR A 101 -3.16 -8.58 1.15
C TYR A 101 -1.99 -8.86 0.19
N LEU A 102 -1.58 -7.87 -0.61
CA LEU A 102 -0.47 -8.00 -1.54
C LEU A 102 0.84 -8.35 -0.81
N ARG A 103 1.12 -7.71 0.33
CA ARG A 103 2.29 -8.04 1.16
C ARG A 103 2.26 -9.50 1.60
N HIS A 104 1.13 -9.98 2.11
CA HIS A 104 0.99 -11.39 2.48
C HIS A 104 1.30 -12.33 1.32
N LEU A 105 0.83 -12.04 0.12
CA LEU A 105 1.10 -12.87 -1.06
C LEU A 105 2.57 -12.83 -1.47
N LEU A 106 3.23 -11.67 -1.37
CA LEU A 106 4.67 -11.55 -1.60
C LEU A 106 5.48 -12.34 -0.57
N ASP A 107 5.00 -12.46 0.68
CA ASP A 107 5.62 -13.30 1.71
C ASP A 107 5.35 -14.79 1.48
N LEU A 108 4.16 -15.13 0.99
CA LEU A 108 3.77 -16.51 0.65
C LEU A 108 4.59 -17.06 -0.54
N PHE A 109 5.00 -16.19 -1.47
CA PHE A 109 5.77 -16.54 -2.66
C PHE A 109 7.09 -15.73 -2.73
N PRO A 110 8.05 -16.01 -1.84
CA PRO A 110 9.26 -15.21 -1.71
C PRO A 110 10.10 -15.25 -2.99
N GLY A 111 10.43 -14.07 -3.52
CA GLY A 111 11.19 -13.91 -4.77
C GLY A 111 10.38 -14.17 -6.05
N CYS A 112 9.13 -14.61 -5.94
CA CYS A 112 8.27 -14.99 -7.06
C CYS A 112 7.10 -14.02 -7.21
N ILE A 113 7.39 -12.77 -7.61
CA ILE A 113 6.37 -11.70 -7.77
C ILE A 113 5.25 -12.16 -8.72
N GLU A 114 5.56 -12.91 -9.77
CA GLU A 114 4.58 -13.50 -10.70
C GLU A 114 3.51 -14.34 -9.99
N LEU A 115 3.90 -15.15 -9.00
CA LEU A 115 2.98 -16.00 -8.26
C LEU A 115 2.15 -15.18 -7.27
N ALA A 116 2.75 -14.16 -6.64
CA ALA A 116 2.01 -13.24 -5.78
C ALA A 116 0.93 -12.48 -6.57
N LEU A 117 1.24 -12.01 -7.78
CA LEU A 117 0.28 -11.35 -8.67
C LEU A 117 -0.80 -12.32 -9.18
N ALA A 118 -0.42 -13.55 -9.53
CA ALA A 118 -1.39 -14.57 -9.92
C ALA A 118 -2.34 -14.90 -8.76
N ALA A 119 -1.83 -15.00 -7.53
CA ALA A 119 -2.63 -15.23 -6.35
C ALA A 119 -3.51 -14.03 -5.98
N TYR A 120 -3.07 -12.80 -6.26
CA TYR A 120 -3.87 -11.61 -6.03
C TYR A 120 -5.14 -11.64 -6.89
N ASN A 121 -4.99 -11.99 -8.17
CA ASN A 121 -6.09 -12.05 -9.15
C ASN A 121 -6.96 -13.33 -9.04
N ALA A 122 -6.34 -14.51 -8.91
CA ALA A 122 -7.03 -15.80 -8.96
C ALA A 122 -7.28 -16.44 -7.58
N GLY A 123 -6.70 -15.87 -6.53
CA GLY A 123 -6.65 -16.45 -5.19
C GLY A 123 -5.45 -17.39 -4.99
N GLU A 124 -4.84 -17.34 -3.80
CA GLU A 124 -3.70 -18.18 -3.41
C GLU A 124 -3.95 -19.69 -3.57
N GLY A 125 -5.18 -20.15 -3.27
CA GLY A 125 -5.55 -21.55 -3.43
C GLY A 125 -5.54 -22.03 -4.89
N ALA A 126 -5.78 -21.15 -5.87
CA ALA A 126 -5.68 -21.51 -7.29
C ALA A 126 -4.22 -21.74 -7.70
N VAL A 127 -3.32 -20.87 -7.24
CA VAL A 127 -1.87 -21.00 -7.46
C VAL A 127 -1.32 -22.26 -6.80
N GLN A 128 -1.75 -22.56 -5.57
CA GLN A 128 -1.36 -23.78 -4.85
C GLN A 128 -1.85 -25.05 -5.58
N ARG A 129 -3.11 -25.09 -6.03
CA ARG A 129 -3.63 -26.21 -6.84
C ARG A 129 -2.91 -26.38 -8.16
N ALA A 130 -2.38 -25.31 -8.75
CA ALA A 130 -1.56 -25.35 -9.95
C ALA A 130 -0.10 -25.83 -9.69
N GLY A 131 0.24 -26.13 -8.43
CA GLY A 131 1.57 -26.56 -8.02
C GLY A 131 2.56 -25.40 -7.93
N ASN A 132 2.13 -24.27 -7.35
CA ASN A 132 2.90 -23.02 -7.26
C ASN A 132 3.36 -22.51 -8.62
N ARG A 133 2.43 -22.49 -9.57
CA ARG A 133 2.59 -21.93 -10.91
C ARG A 133 1.44 -20.99 -11.20
N VAL A 134 1.64 -20.07 -12.14
CA VAL A 134 0.54 -19.25 -12.66
C VAL A 134 -0.54 -20.20 -13.24
N PRO A 135 -1.79 -20.16 -12.73
CA PRO A 135 -2.85 -21.02 -13.22
C PRO A 135 -3.11 -20.82 -14.72
N ASP A 136 -3.62 -21.85 -15.39
CA ASP A 136 -4.01 -21.75 -16.81
C ASP A 136 -5.35 -21.00 -17.00
N TYR A 137 -5.42 -19.80 -16.43
CA TYR A 137 -6.52 -18.86 -16.57
C TYR A 137 -6.02 -17.70 -17.41
N ARG A 138 -6.60 -17.51 -18.60
CA ARG A 138 -6.22 -16.43 -19.52
C ARG A 138 -6.29 -15.05 -18.87
N GLU A 139 -7.32 -14.79 -18.05
CA GLU A 139 -7.48 -13.56 -17.27
C GLU A 139 -6.26 -13.32 -16.37
N THR A 140 -5.84 -14.34 -15.61
CA THR A 140 -4.72 -14.27 -14.68
C THR A 140 -3.37 -14.13 -15.37
N GLN A 141 -3.13 -14.89 -16.45
CA GLN A 141 -1.89 -14.76 -17.23
C GLN A 141 -1.74 -13.34 -17.81
N ASN A 142 -2.84 -12.78 -18.35
CA ASN A 142 -2.85 -11.42 -18.85
C ASN A 142 -2.63 -10.40 -17.73
N TYR A 143 -3.30 -10.58 -16.59
CA TYR A 143 -3.13 -9.72 -15.41
C TYR A 143 -1.66 -9.66 -14.96
N VAL A 144 -1.03 -10.81 -14.76
CA VAL A 144 0.39 -10.89 -14.34
C VAL A 144 1.29 -10.18 -15.35
N LYS A 145 1.10 -10.46 -16.64
CA LYS A 145 1.87 -9.83 -17.72
C LYS A 145 1.71 -8.30 -17.71
N THR A 146 0.48 -7.80 -17.61
CA THR A 146 0.20 -6.37 -17.61
C THR A 146 0.83 -5.67 -16.40
N VAL A 147 0.65 -6.20 -15.18
CA VAL A 147 1.23 -5.60 -13.98
C VAL A 147 2.75 -5.57 -14.07
N LEU A 148 3.41 -6.64 -14.51
CA LEU A 148 4.86 -6.66 -14.63
C LEU A 148 5.40 -5.70 -15.69
N GLN A 149 4.70 -5.58 -16.82
CA GLN A 149 5.06 -4.58 -17.85
C GLN A 149 4.95 -3.15 -17.32
N LEU A 150 3.90 -2.83 -16.56
CA LEU A 150 3.75 -1.52 -15.93
C LEU A 150 4.81 -1.30 -14.85
N TYR A 151 5.06 -2.30 -14.01
CA TYR A 151 6.06 -2.23 -12.94
C TYR A 151 7.47 -1.98 -13.48
N ASP A 152 7.87 -2.67 -14.55
CA ASP A 152 9.16 -2.45 -15.22
C ASP A 152 9.28 -1.03 -15.80
N GLN A 153 8.22 -0.53 -16.43
CA GLN A 153 8.19 0.83 -16.98
C GLN A 153 8.20 1.94 -15.91
N LEU A 154 7.68 1.64 -14.73
CA LEU A 154 7.62 2.56 -13.60
C LEU A 154 8.93 2.59 -12.80
N LYS A 155 9.72 1.51 -12.85
CA LYS A 155 11.01 1.47 -12.16
C LYS A 155 11.93 2.58 -12.67
N PRO A 156 12.51 3.38 -11.77
CA PRO A 156 13.56 4.29 -12.18
C PRO A 156 14.75 3.47 -12.73
N PRO A 157 15.50 3.99 -13.72
CA PRO A 157 16.71 3.32 -14.20
C PRO A 157 17.65 3.02 -13.03
N LEU A 158 18.25 1.83 -13.02
CA LEU A 158 19.25 1.45 -12.01
C LEU A 158 20.32 2.57 -11.94
N GLY A 159 20.40 3.26 -10.80
CA GLY A 159 21.29 4.41 -10.58
C GLY A 159 20.59 5.74 -10.31
N ALA A 160 19.28 5.86 -10.55
CA ALA A 160 18.48 6.98 -10.07
C ALA A 160 18.05 6.73 -8.62
N THR A 161 18.99 6.97 -7.69
CA THR A 161 18.73 6.96 -6.25
C THR A 161 17.62 7.95 -5.95
N ARG A 162 16.42 7.47 -5.59
CA ARG A 162 15.47 8.34 -4.89
C ARG A 162 16.13 8.72 -3.58
N PRO A 163 16.18 10.02 -3.20
CA PRO A 163 16.58 10.37 -1.85
C PRO A 163 15.61 9.65 -0.91
N ARG A 164 16.12 8.66 -0.17
CA ARG A 164 15.43 8.09 0.98
C ARG A 164 15.09 9.28 1.84
N ALA A 165 13.79 9.56 2.03
CA ALA A 165 13.35 10.60 2.95
C ALA A 165 14.06 10.32 4.27
N ALA A 166 14.98 11.21 4.65
CA ALA A 166 15.77 11.07 5.84
C ALA A 166 14.78 10.91 7.00
N ALA A 167 14.90 9.81 7.74
CA ALA A 167 14.21 9.68 9.01
C ALA A 167 14.51 10.96 9.79
N ALA A 168 13.46 11.73 10.11
CA ALA A 168 13.57 12.96 10.87
C ALA A 168 14.14 12.60 12.26
N SER A 169 15.45 12.58 12.36
CA SER A 169 16.16 12.53 13.62
C SER A 169 15.96 13.90 14.24
N ARG A 170 14.99 13.99 15.14
CA ARG A 170 14.85 15.14 16.02
C ARG A 170 16.15 15.21 16.84
N VAL A 171 16.99 16.18 16.51
CA VAL A 171 18.14 16.57 17.32
C VAL A 171 17.60 16.98 18.69
N ARG A 172 17.97 16.21 19.72
CA ARG A 172 17.78 16.58 21.12
C ARG A 172 18.74 17.74 21.39
N VAL A 173 18.21 18.94 21.53
CA VAL A 173 19.00 20.07 22.05
C VAL A 173 19.09 19.86 23.56
N GLU A 174 20.24 19.39 24.01
CA GLU A 174 20.63 19.35 25.41
C GLU A 174 21.16 20.75 25.75
N LEU A 175 20.35 21.55 26.45
CA LEU A 175 20.76 22.83 27.01
C LEU A 175 21.42 22.55 28.36
N ASP A 176 22.74 22.63 28.37
CA ASP A 176 23.58 22.60 29.56
C ASP A 176 23.26 23.85 30.40
N GLY A 177 22.67 23.66 31.58
CA GLY A 177 22.37 24.71 32.55
C GLY A 177 23.13 24.44 33.86
N PRO A 178 23.74 25.45 34.49
CA PRO A 178 24.63 25.22 35.62
C PRO A 178 23.84 24.85 36.88
N ALA A 179 24.43 23.95 37.65
CA ALA A 179 23.97 23.52 38.97
C ALA A 179 23.81 24.71 39.93
N ALA A 180 22.69 24.72 40.65
CA ALA A 180 22.45 25.55 41.81
C ALA A 180 21.75 24.72 42.89
N ASP A 181 22.11 25.00 44.13
CA ASP A 181 22.07 24.12 45.27
C ASP A 181 20.68 23.70 45.76
N VAL A 182 20.66 22.48 46.30
CA VAL A 182 19.55 21.88 47.04
C VAL A 182 19.45 22.53 48.42
N ALA A 183 18.29 23.09 48.73
CA ALA A 183 17.84 23.35 50.10
C ALA A 183 16.48 22.67 50.33
N PRO A 184 16.25 21.95 51.45
CA PRO A 184 15.00 21.24 51.68
C PRO A 184 13.90 22.19 52.20
N ALA A 185 12.67 22.01 51.70
CA ALA A 185 11.47 22.67 52.19
C ALA A 185 10.88 21.95 53.43
N PRO A 186 10.24 22.69 54.36
CA PRO A 186 9.77 22.16 55.64
C PRO A 186 8.43 21.40 55.56
N ALA A 187 8.22 20.55 56.57
CA ALA A 187 7.05 19.71 56.79
C ALA A 187 5.74 20.49 57.01
N TYR A 188 4.65 20.01 56.42
CA TYR A 188 3.28 20.47 56.66
C TYR A 188 2.74 19.98 58.01
N PRO A 189 2.05 20.81 58.81
CA PRO A 189 1.24 20.34 59.92
C PRO A 189 -0.15 19.88 59.45
N ILE A 190 -0.57 18.81 60.11
CA ILE A 190 -1.89 18.20 60.15
C ILE A 190 -2.83 19.08 61.00
N GLU A 191 -3.94 19.54 60.43
CA GLU A 191 -5.09 20.02 61.21
C GLU A 191 -6.23 19.02 61.10
N ARG A 192 -6.72 18.61 62.28
CA ARG A 192 -8.01 17.98 62.50
C ARG A 192 -8.88 19.03 63.18
N ASP A 193 -10.12 19.14 62.73
CA ASP A 193 -11.31 19.37 63.55
C ASP A 193 -12.48 18.59 62.92
#